data_AF-A0A9J5XIG5-F1
#
_entry.id   AF-A0A9J5XIG5-F1
#
_cell.length_a   1.000
_cell.length_b   1.000
_cell.length_c   1.000
_cell.angle_alpha   90.00
_cell.angle_beta   90.00
_cell.angle_gamma   90.00
#
_symmetry.space_group_name_H-M   'P 1'
#
loop_
_entity.id
_entity.type
_entity.pdbx_description
1 polymer ?
#
loop_
_entity_poly.entity_id
_entity_poly.type
_entity_poly.pdbx_seq_one_letter_code
_entity_poly.pdbx_strand_id
1 'polypeptide(L)'
;MEVNEACFFESCLPKIVKKDMLLEPGELQHFQNHSSQMAALDFIVSTASNVFVPTYDGNMAKVVEGHRRYLGFKKTIRLDQKLVELLDLHQNGTLTWDEFTATVRQSHEGRMGQLARRRVIADKPKEEDYFYANPQECLCESKTCDDLFGPDNSTAVQ
;
A
#
# COMPACT_ATOMS: atom_id res chain seq x y z
N MET A 1 -3.37 -21.85 -29.56
CA MET A 1 -3.79 -20.50 -29.15
C MET A 1 -2.52 -19.81 -28.69
N GLU A 2 -2.01 -18.90 -29.52
CA GLU A 2 -0.70 -18.28 -29.34
C GLU A 2 -0.67 -17.38 -28.09
N VAL A 3 0.40 -17.46 -27.33
CA VAL A 3 0.67 -16.69 -26.09
C VAL A 3 1.15 -15.26 -26.44
N ASN A 4 0.58 -14.64 -27.48
CA ASN A 4 1.10 -13.43 -28.12
C ASN A 4 0.49 -12.11 -27.64
N GLU A 5 -0.27 -12.08 -26.54
CA GLU A 5 -0.78 -10.83 -25.96
C GLU A 5 -0.45 -10.63 -24.47
N ALA A 6 0.67 -11.17 -24.00
CA ALA A 6 1.27 -10.66 -22.77
C ALA A 6 2.08 -9.40 -23.12
N CYS A 7 1.43 -8.25 -23.03
CA CYS A 7 2.11 -6.98 -23.28
C CYS A 7 3.11 -6.68 -22.15
N PHE A 8 4.33 -6.30 -22.52
CA PHE A 8 5.41 -5.92 -21.59
C PHE A 8 4.96 -4.71 -20.75
N PHE A 9 5.46 -4.58 -19.51
CA PHE A 9 4.98 -3.58 -18.54
C PHE A 9 4.93 -2.15 -19.11
N GLU A 10 5.93 -1.77 -19.93
CA GLU A 10 5.99 -0.46 -20.58
C GLU A 10 5.02 -0.31 -21.76
N SER A 11 4.76 -1.37 -22.52
CA SER A 11 3.78 -1.34 -23.61
C SER A 11 2.34 -1.25 -23.10
N CYS A 12 2.07 -1.68 -21.87
CA CYS A 12 0.74 -1.72 -21.27
C CYS A 12 0.40 -0.45 -20.50
N LEU A 13 1.44 0.30 -20.11
CA LEU A 13 1.33 1.51 -19.31
C LEU A 13 1.97 2.66 -20.10
N PRO A 14 1.28 3.21 -21.12
CA PRO A 14 1.86 4.22 -22.03
C PRO A 14 2.24 5.54 -21.34
N LYS A 15 1.80 5.74 -20.09
CA LYS A 15 2.14 6.90 -19.25
C LYS A 15 2.98 6.51 -18.03
N ILE A 16 3.71 5.40 -18.11
CA ILE A 16 4.62 5.01 -17.06
C ILE A 16 5.76 6.03 -16.93
N VAL A 17 5.97 6.48 -15.70
CA VAL A 17 7.11 7.31 -15.33
C VAL A 17 7.89 6.56 -14.27
N LYS A 18 9.19 6.41 -14.49
CA LYS A 18 10.11 5.77 -13.56
C LYS A 18 10.89 6.82 -12.78
N LYS A 19 11.51 6.41 -11.68
CA LYS A 19 12.29 7.32 -10.82
C LYS A 19 13.44 8.04 -11.53
N ASP A 20 14.04 7.39 -12.52
CA ASP A 20 15.12 7.93 -13.36
C ASP A 20 14.62 8.92 -14.41
N MET A 21 13.30 9.05 -14.59
CA MET A 21 12.67 10.03 -15.47
C MET A 21 12.16 11.28 -14.71
N LEU A 22 12.30 11.32 -13.39
CA LEU A 22 11.79 12.44 -12.56
C LEU A 22 12.68 13.68 -12.59
N LEU A 23 13.98 13.48 -12.82
CA LEU A 23 15.01 14.52 -12.76
C LEU A 23 15.85 14.50 -14.03
N GLU A 24 16.50 15.63 -14.33
CA GLU A 24 17.50 15.69 -15.39
C GLU A 24 18.67 14.73 -15.04
N PRO A 25 19.33 14.09 -16.04
CA PRO A 25 20.38 13.10 -15.78
C PRO A 25 21.52 13.63 -14.87
N GLY A 26 21.88 14.91 -15.01
CA GLY A 26 22.89 15.55 -14.17
C GLY A 26 22.44 15.75 -12.72
N GLU A 27 21.16 16.03 -12.49
CA GLU A 27 20.60 16.14 -11.13
C GLU A 27 20.50 14.75 -10.48
N LEU A 28 20.03 13.76 -11.24
CA LEU A 28 19.90 12.39 -10.80
C LEU A 28 21.25 11.78 -10.37
N GLN A 29 22.35 12.19 -11.01
CA GLN A 29 23.69 11.71 -10.70
C GLN A 29 24.10 11.94 -9.24
N HIS A 30 23.59 12.99 -8.59
CA HIS A 30 23.88 13.28 -7.18
C HIS A 30 23.33 12.21 -6.23
N PHE A 31 22.31 11.48 -6.66
CA PHE A 31 21.68 10.41 -5.89
C PHE A 31 22.22 9.03 -6.28
N GLN A 32 22.92 8.90 -7.41
CA GLN A 32 23.53 7.64 -7.83
C GLN A 32 24.55 7.19 -6.78
N ASN A 33 24.46 5.92 -6.35
CA ASN A 33 25.21 5.32 -5.24
C ASN A 33 24.76 5.73 -3.82
N HIS A 34 23.75 6.58 -3.67
CA HIS A 34 23.15 6.93 -2.39
C HIS A 34 21.74 6.31 -2.28
N SER A 35 21.68 5.02 -1.96
CA SER A 35 20.42 4.25 -1.94
C SER A 35 19.33 4.90 -1.07
N SER A 36 19.67 5.40 0.12
CA SER A 36 18.71 6.08 1.01
C SER A 36 18.18 7.39 0.42
N GLN A 37 19.01 8.13 -0.32
CA GLN A 37 18.58 9.38 -0.96
C GLN A 37 17.73 9.10 -2.20
N MET A 38 18.08 8.09 -2.99
CA MET A 38 17.22 7.58 -4.07
C MET A 38 15.85 7.13 -3.54
N ALA A 39 15.81 6.45 -2.39
CA ALA A 39 14.56 6.03 -1.75
C ALA A 39 13.74 7.23 -1.25
N ALA A 40 14.37 8.37 -0.95
CA ALA A 40 13.64 9.59 -0.58
C ALA A 40 12.80 10.13 -1.75
N LEU A 41 13.26 9.97 -3.00
CA LEU A 41 12.46 10.31 -4.19
C LEU A 41 11.21 9.44 -4.26
N ASP A 42 11.36 8.12 -4.06
CA ASP A 42 10.22 7.19 -4.02
C ASP A 42 9.23 7.57 -2.91
N PHE A 43 9.71 8.03 -1.76
CA PHE A 43 8.88 8.47 -0.63
C PHE A 43 8.07 9.72 -0.98
N ILE A 44 8.72 10.76 -1.52
CA ILE A 44 8.08 12.03 -1.87
C ILE A 44 6.97 11.80 -2.91
N VAL A 45 7.26 11.04 -3.97
CA VAL A 45 6.27 10.74 -5.01
C VAL A 45 5.11 9.91 -4.44
N SER A 46 5.41 8.87 -3.64
CA SER A 46 4.39 7.97 -3.08
C SER A 46 3.47 8.66 -2.06
N THR A 47 3.96 9.66 -1.33
CA THR A 47 3.15 10.43 -0.36
C THR A 47 2.33 11.53 -1.03
N ALA A 48 2.82 12.07 -2.15
CA ALA A 48 2.11 13.04 -2.96
C ALA A 48 1.00 12.42 -3.83
N SER A 49 1.13 11.14 -4.22
CA SER A 49 0.20 10.48 -5.14
C SER A 49 -1.24 10.37 -4.61
N ASN A 50 -2.22 10.29 -5.52
CA ASN A 50 -3.62 10.05 -5.15
C ASN A 50 -3.84 8.63 -4.62
N VAL A 51 -3.20 7.63 -5.24
CA VAL A 51 -3.28 6.23 -4.86
C VAL A 51 -1.87 5.67 -4.72
N PHE A 52 -1.63 4.92 -3.65
CA PHE A 52 -0.38 4.19 -3.42
C PHE A 52 -0.67 2.69 -3.33
N VAL A 53 0.14 1.87 -3.99
CA VAL A 53 -0.02 0.41 -4.03
C VAL A 53 1.36 -0.23 -3.81
N PRO A 54 1.72 -0.61 -2.58
CA PRO A 54 2.97 -1.31 -2.32
C PRO A 54 2.87 -2.78 -2.73
N THR A 55 3.98 -3.34 -3.22
CA THR A 55 4.07 -4.79 -3.53
C THR A 55 4.20 -5.64 -2.27
N TYR A 56 4.88 -5.13 -1.23
CA TYR A 56 5.12 -5.81 0.03
C TYR A 56 5.07 -4.82 1.20
N ASP A 57 4.75 -5.30 2.40
CA ASP A 57 4.60 -4.50 3.63
C ASP A 57 5.94 -4.25 4.36
N GLY A 58 6.97 -3.94 3.58
CA GLY A 58 8.29 -3.57 4.09
C GLY A 58 8.34 -2.19 4.77
N ASN A 59 9.49 -1.83 5.31
CA ASN A 59 9.69 -0.57 6.05
C ASN A 59 9.27 0.67 5.25
N MET A 60 9.59 0.71 3.96
CA MET A 60 9.20 1.81 3.07
C MET A 60 7.68 1.93 2.95
N ALA A 61 6.98 0.81 2.73
CA ALA A 61 5.53 0.79 2.64
C ALA A 61 4.88 1.27 3.93
N LYS A 62 5.39 0.80 5.09
CA LYS A 62 4.92 1.22 6.42
C LYS A 62 5.06 2.74 6.63
N VAL A 63 6.22 3.32 6.32
CA VAL A 63 6.46 4.76 6.50
C VAL A 63 5.59 5.60 5.55
N VAL A 64 5.43 5.19 4.30
CA VAL A 64 4.53 5.85 3.34
C VAL A 64 3.07 5.75 3.80
N GLU A 65 2.61 4.56 4.21
CA GLU A 65 1.26 4.34 4.72
C GLU A 65 0.95 5.22 5.93
N GLY A 66 1.84 5.24 6.92
CA GLY A 66 1.65 6.07 8.11
C GLY A 66 1.59 7.56 7.79
N HIS A 67 2.46 8.04 6.89
CA HIS A 67 2.41 9.44 6.43
C HIS A 67 1.11 9.76 5.67
N ARG A 68 0.66 8.84 4.80
CA ARG A 68 -0.61 8.97 4.07
C ARG A 68 -1.83 8.95 4.99
N ARG A 69 -1.81 8.16 6.07
CA ARG A 69 -2.82 8.19 7.14
C ARG A 69 -2.83 9.53 7.86
N TYR A 70 -1.66 10.03 8.23
CA TYR A 70 -1.50 11.32 8.90
C TYR A 70 -2.04 12.49 8.08
N LEU A 71 -1.81 12.49 6.76
CA LEU A 71 -2.34 13.51 5.85
C LEU A 71 -3.79 13.25 5.40
N GLY A 72 -4.65 12.79 6.31
CA GLY A 72 -6.08 12.62 6.07
C GLY A 72 -6.44 11.35 5.30
N PHE A 73 -5.83 10.22 5.66
CA PHE A 73 -6.18 8.89 5.12
C PHE A 73 -6.16 8.81 3.58
N LYS A 74 -5.08 9.29 2.95
CA LYS A 74 -4.92 9.16 1.50
C LYS A 74 -4.94 7.68 1.09
N LYS A 75 -5.64 7.37 0.00
CA LYS A 75 -5.95 6.00 -0.44
C LYS A 75 -4.69 5.15 -0.63
N THR A 76 -4.60 4.04 0.08
CA THR A 76 -3.49 3.08 -0.04
C THR A 76 -4.03 1.67 -0.18
N ILE A 77 -3.69 0.95 -1.23
CA ILE A 77 -4.23 -0.38 -1.50
C ILE A 77 -3.16 -1.42 -1.23
N ARG A 78 -3.31 -2.23 -0.19
CA ARG A 78 -2.48 -3.41 0.04
C ARG A 78 -3.00 -4.55 -0.84
N LEU A 79 -2.21 -4.95 -1.82
CA LEU A 79 -2.60 -6.02 -2.75
C LEU A 79 -2.76 -7.35 -2.02
N ASP A 80 -3.83 -8.06 -2.35
CA ASP A 80 -3.95 -9.47 -2.03
C ASP A 80 -3.20 -10.31 -3.06
N GLN A 81 -2.34 -11.22 -2.60
CA GLN A 81 -1.52 -12.05 -3.50
C GLN A 81 -2.40 -12.98 -4.37
N LYS A 82 -3.62 -13.26 -3.92
CA LYS A 82 -4.66 -13.94 -4.70
C LYS A 82 -5.00 -13.24 -6.01
N LEU A 83 -4.68 -11.95 -6.17
CA LEU A 83 -4.93 -11.22 -7.43
C LEU A 83 -4.28 -11.91 -8.63
N VAL A 84 -3.10 -12.52 -8.46
CA VAL A 84 -2.40 -13.23 -9.55
C VAL A 84 -3.22 -14.45 -9.98
N GLU A 85 -3.64 -15.28 -9.02
CA GLU A 85 -4.48 -16.46 -9.29
C GLU A 85 -5.82 -16.07 -9.93
N LEU A 86 -6.47 -15.01 -9.41
CA LEU A 86 -7.72 -14.50 -9.99
C LEU A 86 -7.54 -14.00 -11.42
N LEU A 87 -6.40 -13.38 -11.73
CA LEU A 87 -6.07 -12.94 -13.07
C LEU A 87 -5.87 -14.13 -14.02
N ASP A 88 -5.16 -15.17 -13.58
CA ASP A 88 -4.94 -16.39 -14.36
C ASP A 88 -6.25 -17.12 -14.67
N LEU A 89 -7.14 -17.22 -13.68
CA LEU A 89 -8.50 -17.77 -13.83
C LEU A 89 -9.39 -16.93 -14.76
N HIS A 90 -9.18 -15.63 -14.80
CA HIS A 90 -9.89 -14.78 -15.76
C HIS A 90 -9.33 -14.98 -17.18
N GLN A 91 -8.01 -14.99 -17.34
CA GLN A 91 -7.35 -15.15 -18.64
C GLN A 91 -7.63 -16.51 -19.29
N ASN A 92 -7.77 -17.58 -18.50
CA ASN A 92 -8.12 -18.90 -19.02
C ASN A 92 -9.63 -19.12 -19.22
N GLY A 93 -10.46 -18.10 -18.96
CA GLY A 93 -11.90 -18.12 -19.16
C GLY A 93 -12.72 -18.82 -18.06
N THR A 94 -12.09 -19.23 -16.96
CA THR A 94 -12.80 -19.84 -15.82
C THR A 94 -13.65 -18.82 -15.06
N LEU A 95 -13.15 -17.59 -14.92
CA LEU A 95 -13.88 -16.47 -14.31
C LEU A 95 -14.30 -15.45 -15.36
N THR A 96 -15.58 -15.08 -15.34
CA THR A 96 -16.07 -13.91 -16.10
C THR A 96 -15.48 -12.62 -15.53
N TRP A 97 -15.50 -11.54 -16.32
CA TRP A 97 -15.03 -10.23 -15.86
C TRP A 97 -15.79 -9.73 -14.62
N ASP A 98 -17.09 -9.98 -14.55
CA ASP A 98 -17.92 -9.58 -13.42
C ASP A 98 -17.55 -10.35 -12.14
N GLU A 99 -17.34 -11.67 -12.24
CA GLU A 99 -16.90 -12.50 -11.12
C GLU A 99 -15.48 -12.14 -10.67
N PHE A 100 -14.57 -11.91 -11.62
CA PHE A 100 -13.20 -11.47 -11.34
C PHE A 100 -13.21 -10.14 -10.57
N THR A 101 -13.90 -9.12 -11.08
CA THR A 101 -13.94 -7.79 -10.45
C THR A 101 -14.64 -7.82 -9.09
N ALA A 102 -15.72 -8.59 -8.94
CA ALA A 102 -16.40 -8.77 -7.65
C ALA A 102 -15.46 -9.43 -6.62
N THR A 103 -14.77 -10.50 -7.01
CA THR A 103 -13.85 -11.23 -6.13
C THR A 103 -12.65 -10.37 -5.74
N VAL A 104 -12.09 -9.60 -6.68
CA VAL A 104 -10.99 -8.65 -6.40
C VAL A 104 -11.44 -7.56 -5.43
N ARG A 105 -12.63 -6.99 -5.61
CA ARG A 105 -13.17 -5.98 -4.67
C ARG A 105 -13.36 -6.55 -3.28
N GLN A 106 -13.91 -7.76 -3.19
CA GLN A 106 -14.12 -8.45 -1.92
C GLN A 106 -12.79 -8.77 -1.21
N SER A 107 -11.79 -9.27 -1.92
CA SER A 107 -10.48 -9.60 -1.33
C SER A 107 -9.69 -8.39 -0.83
N HIS A 108 -9.98 -7.20 -1.37
CA HIS A 108 -9.36 -5.94 -0.99
C HIS A 108 -10.23 -5.07 -0.08
N GLU A 109 -11.42 -5.55 0.32
CA GLU A 109 -12.19 -4.93 1.39
C GLU A 109 -11.35 -4.91 2.67
N GLY A 110 -11.33 -3.79 3.40
CA GLY A 110 -10.45 -3.63 4.55
C GLY A 110 -8.99 -3.25 4.24
N ARG A 111 -8.54 -3.38 2.99
CA ARG A 111 -7.12 -3.19 2.59
C ARG A 111 -6.83 -1.85 1.90
N MET A 112 -7.70 -0.86 2.10
CA MET A 112 -7.66 0.43 1.39
C MET A 112 -7.11 1.61 2.21
N GLY A 113 -6.32 1.33 3.26
CA GLY A 113 -5.66 2.37 4.06
C GLY A 113 -6.57 3.03 5.08
N GLN A 114 -7.62 2.31 5.49
CA GLN A 114 -8.56 2.74 6.53
C GLN A 114 -7.90 2.92 7.89
N LEU A 115 -8.65 3.56 8.79
CA LEU A 115 -8.29 3.67 10.19
C LEU A 115 -8.09 2.27 10.78
N ALA A 116 -6.97 2.06 11.47
CA ALA A 116 -6.62 0.79 12.10
C ALA A 116 -5.97 1.05 13.45
N ARG A 117 -6.24 0.19 14.43
CA ARG A 117 -5.51 0.22 15.71
C ARG A 117 -4.08 -0.23 15.47
N ARG A 118 -3.12 0.43 16.12
CA ARG A 118 -1.72 0.00 16.12
C ARG A 118 -1.65 -1.38 16.75
N ARG A 119 -1.03 -2.35 16.05
CA ARG A 119 -0.79 -3.67 16.62
C ARG A 119 0.28 -3.57 17.69
N VAL A 120 -0.09 -3.90 18.93
CA VAL A 120 0.83 -4.02 20.07
C VAL A 120 1.01 -5.50 20.39
N ILE A 121 2.26 -5.96 20.52
CA ILE A 121 2.58 -7.34 20.90
C ILE A 121 3.40 -7.28 22.19
N ALA A 122 2.76 -7.52 23.33
CA ALA A 122 3.36 -7.32 24.66
C ALA A 122 4.71 -8.05 24.81
N ASP A 123 4.81 -9.28 24.34
CA ASP A 123 6.02 -10.09 24.46
C ASP A 123 7.07 -9.81 23.37
N LYS A 124 6.72 -9.00 22.36
CA LYS A 124 7.58 -8.73 21.20
C LYS A 124 7.45 -7.29 20.68
N PRO A 125 7.95 -6.28 21.41
CA PRO A 125 7.89 -4.87 20.99
C PRO A 125 8.54 -4.61 19.64
N LYS A 126 9.52 -5.42 19.21
CA LYS A 126 10.17 -5.25 17.89
C LYS A 126 9.31 -5.71 16.71
N GLU A 127 8.30 -6.55 16.95
CA GLU A 127 7.38 -7.07 15.93
C GLU A 127 6.07 -6.27 15.86
N GLU A 128 5.91 -5.28 16.74
CA GLU A 128 4.75 -4.40 16.78
C GLU A 128 4.80 -3.34 15.68
N ASP A 129 3.67 -2.68 15.42
CA ASP A 129 3.64 -1.56 14.47
C ASP A 129 4.36 -0.35 15.07
N TYR A 130 5.41 0.15 14.41
CA TYR A 130 6.08 1.37 14.87
C TYR A 130 5.17 2.60 14.77
N PHE A 131 5.47 3.60 15.60
CA PHE A 131 4.70 4.85 15.65
C PHE A 131 4.49 5.48 14.27
N TYR A 132 5.56 5.60 13.48
CA TYR A 132 5.50 6.21 12.14
C TYR A 132 4.78 5.37 11.09
N ALA A 133 4.53 4.07 11.35
CA ALA A 133 3.76 3.22 10.46
C ALA A 133 2.24 3.39 10.66
N ASN A 134 1.83 3.71 11.88
CA ASN A 134 0.45 3.97 12.23
C ASN A 134 0.37 4.99 13.38
N PRO A 135 0.44 6.31 13.11
CA PRO A 135 0.45 7.35 14.15
C PRO A 135 -0.95 7.64 14.71
N GLN A 136 -1.68 6.58 15.09
CA GLN A 136 -3.09 6.67 15.51
C GLN A 136 -3.31 7.73 16.60
N GLU A 137 -2.39 7.89 17.55
CA GLU A 137 -2.52 8.81 18.67
C GLU A 137 -2.49 10.29 18.22
N CYS A 138 -1.98 10.57 17.02
CA CYS A 138 -2.02 11.89 16.42
C CYS A 138 -3.30 12.17 15.62
N LEU A 139 -4.12 11.15 15.39
CA LEU A 139 -5.35 11.24 14.59
C LEU A 139 -6.59 11.40 15.48
N CYS A 140 -6.45 11.17 16.78
CA CYS A 140 -7.52 11.22 17.77
C CYS A 140 -7.67 12.65 18.31
N GLU A 141 -8.90 13.14 18.39
CA GLU A 141 -9.20 14.45 18.98
C GLU A 141 -9.19 14.43 20.51
N SER A 142 -9.32 13.24 21.11
CA SER A 142 -9.35 13.02 22.55
C SER A 142 -8.15 12.19 23.03
N LYS A 143 -7.96 12.08 24.34
CA LYS A 143 -6.84 11.31 24.95
C LYS A 143 -6.90 9.81 24.65
N THR A 144 -8.04 9.32 24.20
CA THR A 144 -8.32 7.90 23.91
C THR A 144 -8.88 7.79 22.50
N CYS A 145 -8.28 6.94 21.69
CA CYS A 145 -8.70 6.74 20.30
C CYS A 145 -9.98 5.90 20.14
N ASP A 146 -10.69 5.61 21.24
CA ASP A 146 -11.90 4.78 21.22
C ASP A 146 -13.01 5.41 20.36
N ASP A 147 -13.07 6.74 20.31
CA ASP A 147 -14.03 7.49 19.50
C ASP A 147 -13.88 7.22 17.99
N LEU A 148 -12.68 6.87 17.53
CA LEU A 148 -12.41 6.62 16.10
C LEU A 148 -12.78 5.21 15.64
N PHE A 149 -12.81 4.23 16.56
CA PHE A 149 -13.06 2.82 16.23
C PHE A 149 -14.47 2.35 16.54
N GLY A 150 -15.33 3.22 17.10
CA GLY A 150 -16.67 2.84 17.55
C GLY A 150 -16.65 1.80 18.69
N PRO A 151 -17.81 1.48 19.28
CA PRO A 151 -17.92 0.44 20.29
C PRO A 151 -17.91 -0.93 19.59
N ASP A 152 -16.76 -1.39 19.12
CA ASP A 152 -16.63 -2.79 18.69
C ASP A 152 -16.44 -3.68 19.91
N ASN A 153 -17.36 -4.66 20.02
CA ASN A 153 -17.40 -5.72 21.00
C ASN A 153 -16.00 -6.17 21.40
N SER A 154 -15.67 -5.95 22.68
CA SER A 154 -14.56 -6.63 23.33
C SER A 154 -14.82 -8.13 23.30
N THR A 155 -14.33 -8.80 22.26
CA THR A 155 -13.98 -10.21 22.39
C THR A 155 -12.77 -10.24 23.32
N ALA A 156 -13.06 -10.36 24.61
CA ALA A 156 -12.10 -10.77 25.61
C ALA A 156 -11.49 -12.10 25.13
N VAL A 157 -10.23 -12.05 24.75
CA VAL A 157 -9.42 -13.27 24.64
C VAL A 157 -9.09 -13.65 26.08
N GLN A 158 -9.72 -14.73 26.53
CA GLN A 158 -9.36 -15.47 27.72
C GLN A 158 -8.18 -16.40 27.42
#